data_AF-A0A953TGD8-F1
#
_entry.id   AF-A0A953TGD8-F1
#
_cell.length_a   1.000
_cell.length_b   1.000
_cell.length_c   1.000
_cell.angle_alpha   90.00
_cell.angle_beta   90.00
_cell.angle_gamma   90.00
#
_symmetry.space_group_name_H-M   'P 1'
#
loop_
_entity.id
_entity.type
_entity.pdbx_description
1 polymer ?
#
loop_
_entity_poly.entity_id
_entity_poly.type
_entity_poly.pdbx_seq_one_letter_code
_entity_poly.pdbx_strand_id
1 'polypeptide(L)'
;MRAEKRRVALHSLLAAVGITALKLLAGLSTHSLGILSEAAHSGLDLVAAMITLLSVRVSDLPADAEHQYGHGKVENFSAFIETGLLLLTCVWIVWEASRRLAGHHAVHIEPTLVAFGVMVFSMAVDWWRSRELRQIARKYDSQALEADALHFSTDIFSSAVVTLGLGLVWLSHVWPNPWLTRADSIAALVVSVIIVWVSWRLARQTIDALLDAAPAGYRTRIVDEVLKINGVIEVERVRIRRAGNRYFADLAVGLARNVTFQRSGQVVADISGRVRGILPDADVVIHSMPRETGSENIFDRIRAVAARNNYSVHDVSVQDLGGLLHVEQHLELDEKLSLKEAHELVTQLEAQMRSDVPEISTILTHIESEPATIEPGRKIERDVALSDRLKPVLQEFPEVLDMHDVEIKRVREKVYMSCHCTMSDGLPLSRVHDICTALEIRFKQNAPELFRVLIHPEPQTDNRR
;
A
#
# COMPACT_ATOMS: atom_id res chain seq x y z
N MET A 1 -19.09 -6.77 -8.67
CA MET A 1 -19.25 -5.60 -7.79
C MET A 1 -20.15 -4.54 -8.42
N ARG A 2 -19.74 -3.88 -9.51
CA ARG A 2 -20.43 -2.73 -10.11
C ARG A 2 -21.92 -2.96 -10.45
N ALA A 3 -22.24 -4.11 -11.03
CA ALA A 3 -23.61 -4.42 -11.47
C ALA A 3 -24.60 -4.60 -10.30
N GLU A 4 -24.16 -5.18 -9.17
CA GLU A 4 -25.02 -5.37 -7.99
C GLU A 4 -25.33 -4.04 -7.29
N LYS A 5 -24.31 -3.21 -7.01
CA LYS A 5 -24.49 -1.87 -6.41
C LYS A 5 -25.46 -1.02 -7.23
N ARG A 6 -25.22 -0.93 -8.55
CA ARG A 6 -26.05 -0.15 -9.47
C ARG A 6 -27.48 -0.70 -9.57
N ARG A 7 -27.66 -2.03 -9.51
CA ARG A 7 -28.99 -2.65 -9.58
C ARG A 7 -29.81 -2.30 -8.35
N VAL A 8 -29.23 -2.42 -7.15
CA VAL A 8 -29.96 -2.09 -5.91
C VAL A 8 -30.25 -0.60 -5.80
N ALA A 9 -29.30 0.27 -6.18
CA ALA A 9 -29.58 1.72 -6.27
C ALA A 9 -30.70 2.03 -7.28
N LEU A 10 -30.78 1.31 -8.40
CA LEU A 10 -31.86 1.47 -9.37
C LEU A 10 -33.20 0.98 -8.82
N HIS A 11 -33.22 -0.15 -8.11
CA HIS A 11 -34.43 -0.65 -7.43
C HIS A 11 -34.93 0.37 -6.41
N SER A 12 -34.04 0.95 -5.59
CA SER A 12 -34.37 2.01 -4.64
C SER A 12 -34.98 3.22 -5.35
N LEU A 13 -34.37 3.69 -6.45
CA LEU A 13 -34.88 4.81 -7.23
C LEU A 13 -36.27 4.54 -7.82
N LEU A 14 -36.47 3.36 -8.43
CA LEU A 14 -37.77 2.98 -9.00
C LEU A 14 -38.85 2.91 -7.93
N ALA A 15 -38.52 2.38 -6.76
CA ALA A 15 -39.42 2.35 -5.62
C ALA A 15 -39.75 3.75 -5.11
N ALA A 16 -38.77 4.66 -5.01
CA ALA A 16 -38.99 6.06 -4.65
C ALA A 16 -39.93 6.76 -5.64
N VAL A 17 -39.70 6.60 -6.95
CA VAL A 17 -40.61 7.14 -7.99
C VAL A 17 -42.03 6.61 -7.79
N GLY A 18 -42.18 5.30 -7.55
CA GLY A 18 -43.47 4.66 -7.33
C GLY A 18 -44.20 5.18 -6.09
N ILE A 19 -43.51 5.29 -4.95
CA ILE A 19 -44.08 5.80 -3.69
C ILE A 19 -44.48 7.27 -3.84
N THR A 20 -43.60 8.11 -4.38
CA THR A 20 -43.87 9.55 -4.56
C THR A 20 -45.06 9.78 -5.48
N ALA A 21 -45.15 9.05 -6.59
CA ALA A 21 -46.30 9.11 -7.49
C ALA A 21 -47.59 8.64 -6.80
N LEU A 22 -47.53 7.54 -6.04
CA LEU A 22 -48.69 7.01 -5.31
C LEU A 22 -49.20 8.02 -4.26
N LYS A 23 -48.30 8.57 -3.43
CA LYS A 23 -48.63 9.57 -2.41
C LYS A 23 -49.18 10.86 -3.05
N LEU A 24 -48.59 11.33 -4.15
CA LEU A 24 -49.06 12.52 -4.85
C LEU A 24 -50.48 12.33 -5.43
N LEU A 25 -50.73 11.19 -6.09
CA LEU A 25 -52.06 10.87 -6.63
C LEU A 25 -53.11 10.71 -5.53
N ALA A 26 -52.75 10.05 -4.41
CA ALA A 26 -53.63 9.93 -3.25
C ALA A 26 -53.92 11.30 -2.61
N GLY A 27 -52.92 12.18 -2.48
CA GLY A 27 -53.09 13.52 -1.92
C GLY A 27 -53.96 14.43 -2.78
N LEU A 28 -53.78 14.40 -4.11
CA LEU A 28 -54.61 15.17 -5.04
C LEU A 28 -56.06 14.67 -5.10
N SER A 29 -56.26 13.34 -5.13
CA SER A 29 -57.61 12.76 -5.20
C SER A 29 -58.43 12.91 -3.91
N THR A 30 -57.77 12.91 -2.75
CA THR A 30 -58.42 13.11 -1.45
C THR A 30 -58.48 14.57 -1.01
N HIS A 31 -57.86 15.49 -1.77
CA HIS A 31 -57.64 16.89 -1.37
C HIS A 31 -57.00 17.03 0.02
N SER A 32 -56.23 16.01 0.46
CA SER A 32 -55.64 15.97 1.78
C SER A 32 -54.30 16.69 1.80
N LEU A 33 -54.26 17.84 2.49
CA LEU A 33 -53.02 18.59 2.71
C LEU A 33 -51.95 17.76 3.45
N GLY A 34 -52.37 16.84 4.33
CA GLY A 34 -51.44 15.95 5.05
C GLY A 34 -50.73 14.96 4.11
N ILE A 35 -51.46 14.33 3.19
CA ILE A 35 -50.87 13.41 2.21
C ILE A 35 -50.01 14.17 1.19
N LEU A 36 -50.42 15.38 0.79
CA LEU A 36 -49.61 16.23 -0.09
C LEU A 36 -48.28 16.65 0.56
N SER A 37 -48.29 16.96 1.86
CA SER A 37 -47.05 17.22 2.62
C SER A 37 -46.13 16.00 2.66
N GLU A 38 -46.70 14.81 2.86
CA GLU A 38 -45.96 13.54 2.87
C GLU A 38 -45.44 13.17 1.47
N ALA A 39 -46.17 13.51 0.41
CA ALA A 39 -45.72 13.36 -0.96
C ALA A 39 -44.53 14.28 -1.28
N ALA A 40 -44.52 15.51 -0.74
CA ALA A 40 -43.38 16.41 -0.87
C ALA A 40 -42.14 15.88 -0.15
N HIS A 41 -42.33 15.26 1.02
CA HIS A 41 -41.24 14.58 1.74
C HIS A 41 -40.66 13.41 0.91
N SER A 42 -41.50 12.54 0.37
CA SER A 42 -41.03 11.49 -0.57
C SER A 42 -40.45 12.03 -1.88
N GLY A 43 -40.74 13.27 -2.25
CA GLY A 43 -40.04 14.00 -3.30
C GLY A 43 -38.56 14.23 -2.96
N LEU A 44 -38.25 14.59 -1.71
CA LEU A 44 -36.86 14.72 -1.24
C LEU A 44 -36.16 13.36 -1.22
N ASP A 45 -36.86 12.30 -0.81
CA ASP A 45 -36.34 10.93 -0.82
C ASP A 45 -36.01 10.44 -2.24
N LEU A 46 -36.83 10.83 -3.22
CA LEU A 46 -36.57 10.56 -4.63
C LEU A 46 -35.29 11.28 -5.10
N VAL A 47 -35.07 12.52 -4.68
CA VAL A 47 -33.84 13.26 -4.99
C VAL A 47 -32.64 12.58 -4.34
N ALA A 48 -32.72 12.15 -3.09
CA ALA A 48 -31.67 11.40 -2.41
C ALA A 48 -31.32 10.10 -3.15
N ALA A 49 -32.32 9.27 -3.47
CA ALA A 49 -32.11 8.02 -4.22
C ALA A 49 -31.50 8.25 -5.62
N MET A 50 -31.84 9.38 -6.26
CA MET A 50 -31.23 9.77 -7.54
C MET A 50 -29.76 10.14 -7.37
N ILE A 51 -29.41 10.90 -6.33
CA ILE A 51 -28.04 11.23 -5.97
C ILE A 51 -27.24 9.94 -5.70
N THR A 52 -27.78 9.00 -4.93
CA THR A 52 -27.15 7.71 -4.65
C THR A 52 -26.87 6.93 -5.94
N LEU A 53 -27.84 6.82 -6.86
CA LEU A 53 -27.66 6.10 -8.12
C LEU A 53 -26.61 6.76 -9.03
N LEU A 54 -26.61 8.09 -9.13
CA LEU A 54 -25.60 8.82 -9.91
C LEU A 54 -24.23 8.65 -9.29
N SER A 55 -24.13 8.77 -7.97
CA SER A 55 -22.89 8.60 -7.23
C SER A 55 -22.28 7.21 -7.42
N VAL A 56 -23.07 6.14 -7.26
CA VAL A 56 -22.61 4.77 -7.50
C VAL A 56 -22.15 4.55 -8.94
N ARG A 57 -22.80 5.19 -9.93
CA ARG A 57 -22.39 5.09 -11.33
C ARG A 57 -21.07 5.80 -11.59
N VAL A 58 -20.88 6.98 -11.01
CA VAL A 58 -19.67 7.79 -11.19
C VAL A 58 -18.51 7.24 -10.37
N SER A 59 -18.72 6.80 -9.13
CA SER A 59 -17.66 6.29 -8.25
C SER A 59 -16.99 5.02 -8.79
N ASP A 60 -17.73 4.24 -9.57
CA ASP A 60 -17.25 3.03 -10.23
C ASP A 60 -16.41 3.30 -11.51
N LEU A 61 -16.31 4.55 -11.99
CA LEU A 61 -15.47 4.91 -13.14
C LEU A 61 -13.97 4.71 -12.80
N PRO A 62 -13.18 4.22 -13.77
CA PRO A 62 -11.73 4.10 -13.58
C PRO A 62 -11.07 5.48 -13.42
N ALA A 63 -9.78 5.48 -13.09
CA ALA A 63 -8.97 6.69 -13.12
C ALA A 63 -8.88 7.26 -14.55
N ASP A 64 -8.89 8.58 -14.66
CA ASP A 64 -8.72 9.31 -15.91
C ASP A 64 -7.69 10.45 -15.74
N ALA A 65 -7.51 11.26 -16.79
CA ALA A 65 -6.51 12.33 -16.81
C ALA A 65 -6.75 13.40 -15.73
N GLU A 66 -8.01 13.70 -15.41
CA GLU A 66 -8.40 14.71 -14.42
C GLU A 66 -8.51 14.11 -13.01
N HIS A 67 -8.76 12.79 -12.92
CA HIS A 67 -8.97 12.02 -11.70
C HIS A 67 -8.04 10.80 -11.65
N GLN A 68 -6.75 11.04 -11.41
CA GLN A 68 -5.68 10.03 -11.41
C GLN A 68 -5.85 8.92 -10.35
N TYR A 69 -6.58 9.21 -9.27
CA TYR A 69 -6.91 8.22 -8.22
C TYR A 69 -8.31 7.60 -8.38
N GLY A 70 -8.99 7.91 -9.49
CA GLY A 70 -10.36 7.51 -9.75
C GLY A 70 -11.42 8.36 -9.02
N HIS A 71 -12.66 7.91 -9.15
CA HIS A 71 -13.85 8.67 -8.76
C HIS A 71 -14.46 8.23 -7.42
N GLY A 72 -13.79 7.35 -6.67
CA GLY A 72 -14.33 6.75 -5.45
C GLY A 72 -14.81 7.76 -4.40
N LYS A 73 -14.19 8.94 -4.31
CA LYS A 73 -14.59 9.99 -3.35
C LYS A 73 -15.97 10.61 -3.64
N VAL A 74 -16.51 10.44 -4.86
CA VAL A 74 -17.89 10.89 -5.19
C VAL A 74 -18.91 10.19 -4.30
N GLU A 75 -18.64 8.95 -3.90
CA GLU A 75 -19.49 8.16 -3.00
C GLU A 75 -19.52 8.73 -1.57
N ASN A 76 -18.36 9.16 -1.07
CA ASN A 76 -18.26 9.84 0.22
C ASN A 76 -18.97 11.19 0.15
N PHE A 77 -18.83 11.92 -0.96
CA PHE A 77 -19.47 13.22 -1.14
C PHE A 77 -21.00 13.13 -1.22
N SER A 78 -21.56 12.14 -1.92
CA SER A 78 -23.01 11.92 -1.93
C SER A 78 -23.54 11.56 -0.56
N ALA A 79 -22.86 10.66 0.17
CA ALA A 79 -23.23 10.30 1.54
C ALA A 79 -23.23 11.53 2.48
N PHE A 80 -22.34 12.50 2.23
CA PHE A 80 -22.27 13.75 3.00
C PHE A 80 -23.50 14.63 2.73
N ILE A 81 -23.88 14.78 1.44
CA ILE A 81 -25.08 15.52 1.03
C ILE A 81 -26.33 14.85 1.62
N GLU A 82 -26.47 13.53 1.49
CA GLU A 82 -27.62 12.77 2.00
C GLU A 82 -27.74 12.92 3.53
N THR A 83 -26.63 12.77 4.26
CA THR A 83 -26.61 12.99 5.71
C THR A 83 -27.00 14.44 6.08
N GLY A 84 -26.57 15.42 5.27
CA GLY A 84 -26.96 16.82 5.42
C GLY A 84 -28.47 17.04 5.22
N LEU A 85 -29.06 16.44 4.19
CA LEU A 85 -30.51 16.48 3.93
C LEU A 85 -31.30 15.84 5.08
N LEU A 86 -30.83 14.72 5.62
CA LEU A 86 -31.42 14.06 6.77
C LEU A 86 -31.38 14.95 8.03
N LEU A 87 -30.24 15.60 8.30
CA LEU A 87 -30.11 16.54 9.43
C LEU A 87 -31.04 17.76 9.27
N LEU A 88 -31.14 18.34 8.07
CA LEU A 88 -32.07 19.45 7.79
C LEU A 88 -33.52 19.04 8.05
N THR A 89 -33.89 17.83 7.63
CA THR A 89 -35.23 17.27 7.88
C THR A 89 -35.47 17.09 9.38
N CYS A 90 -34.48 16.62 10.14
CA CYS A 90 -34.59 16.51 11.60
C CYS A 90 -34.79 17.85 12.28
N VAL A 91 -34.02 18.88 11.89
CA VAL A 91 -34.16 20.24 12.44
C VAL A 91 -35.56 20.78 12.16
N TRP A 92 -36.09 20.55 10.96
CA TRP A 92 -37.47 20.90 10.61
C TRP A 92 -38.49 20.19 11.50
N ILE A 93 -38.37 18.88 11.71
CA ILE A 93 -39.26 18.09 12.57
C ILE A 93 -39.23 18.59 14.02
N VAL A 94 -38.03 18.88 14.57
CA VAL A 94 -37.88 19.43 15.93
C VAL A 94 -38.57 20.78 16.03
N TRP A 95 -38.36 21.65 15.03
CA TRP A 95 -38.98 22.97 14.99
C TRP A 95 -40.51 22.87 14.97
N GLU A 96 -41.08 22.04 14.09
CA GLU A 96 -42.52 21.85 13.98
C GLU A 96 -43.12 21.22 15.25
N ALA A 97 -42.49 20.17 15.79
CA ALA A 97 -42.93 19.52 17.03
C ALA A 97 -42.91 20.48 18.24
N SER A 98 -41.89 21.33 18.34
CA SER A 98 -41.79 22.34 19.41
C SER A 98 -42.87 23.42 19.29
N ARG A 99 -43.17 23.86 18.06
CA ARG A 99 -44.23 24.83 17.77
C ARG A 99 -45.62 24.26 18.08
N ARG A 100 -45.84 22.98 17.77
CA ARG A 100 -47.09 22.25 18.10
C ARG A 100 -47.27 22.11 19.62
N LEU A 101 -46.19 21.85 20.36
CA LEU A 101 -46.21 21.82 21.84
C LEU A 101 -46.49 23.20 22.45
N ALA A 102 -46.03 24.28 21.81
CA ALA A 102 -46.29 25.67 22.19
C ALA A 102 -47.71 26.17 21.82
N GLY A 103 -48.63 25.27 21.44
CA GLY A 103 -50.05 25.59 21.21
C GLY A 103 -50.36 26.22 19.85
N HIS A 104 -49.41 26.24 18.92
CA HIS A 104 -49.62 26.77 17.58
C HIS A 104 -50.01 25.63 16.61
N HIS A 105 -51.19 25.75 15.99
CA HIS A 105 -51.75 24.91 14.92
C HIS A 105 -52.08 23.45 15.30
N ALA A 106 -53.37 23.18 15.56
CA ALA A 106 -53.95 21.85 15.41
C ALA A 106 -54.33 21.66 13.94
N VAL A 107 -53.44 21.09 13.13
CA VAL A 107 -53.84 20.61 11.81
C VAL A 107 -54.72 19.38 12.04
N HIS A 108 -56.02 19.55 11.81
CA HIS A 108 -56.98 18.47 11.75
C HIS A 108 -56.71 17.67 10.47
N ILE A 109 -55.96 16.58 10.62
CA ILE A 109 -55.83 15.58 9.55
C ILE A 109 -57.09 14.73 9.67
N GLU A 110 -58.01 14.80 8.70
CA GLU A 110 -59.06 13.80 8.58
C GLU A 110 -58.44 12.54 7.96
N PRO A 111 -58.28 11.45 8.72
CA PRO A 111 -57.62 10.26 8.22
C PRO A 111 -58.62 9.45 7.40
N THR A 112 -58.57 9.59 6.08
CA THR A 112 -59.28 8.68 5.17
C THR A 112 -58.60 7.31 5.21
N LEU A 113 -59.36 6.20 5.21
CA LEU A 113 -58.82 4.82 5.16
C LEU A 113 -57.79 4.61 4.03
N VAL A 114 -57.96 5.33 2.92
CA VAL A 114 -57.04 5.37 1.78
C VAL A 114 -55.66 5.95 2.17
N ALA A 115 -55.64 7.02 2.99
CA ALA A 115 -54.40 7.64 3.46
C ALA A 115 -53.59 6.68 4.32
N PHE A 116 -54.26 5.97 5.23
CA PHE A 116 -53.63 4.97 6.09
C PHE A 116 -53.06 3.79 5.28
N GLY A 117 -53.82 3.29 4.29
CA GLY A 117 -53.37 2.24 3.39
C GLY A 117 -52.12 2.62 2.60
N VAL A 118 -52.06 3.84 2.06
CA VAL A 118 -50.89 4.36 1.33
C VAL A 118 -49.68 4.51 2.25
N MET A 119 -49.86 4.96 3.49
CA MET A 119 -48.77 5.09 4.47
C MET A 119 -48.18 3.75 4.86
N VAL A 120 -49.02 2.77 5.21
CA VAL A 120 -48.57 1.42 5.58
C VAL A 120 -47.87 0.73 4.41
N PHE A 121 -48.40 0.88 3.20
CA PHE A 121 -47.76 0.36 2.00
C PHE A 121 -46.38 1.00 1.78
N SER A 122 -46.28 2.33 1.91
CA SER A 122 -45.00 3.05 1.74
C SER A 122 -43.95 2.56 2.75
N MET A 123 -44.33 2.44 4.03
CA MET A 123 -43.44 1.88 5.07
C MET A 123 -42.93 0.47 4.73
N ALA A 124 -43.79 -0.39 4.18
CA ALA A 124 -43.40 -1.76 3.81
C ALA A 124 -42.38 -1.76 2.67
N VAL A 125 -42.56 -0.88 1.68
CA VAL A 125 -41.61 -0.71 0.58
C VAL A 125 -40.29 -0.15 1.08
N ASP A 126 -40.30 0.88 1.93
CA ASP A 126 -39.08 1.47 2.50
C ASP A 126 -38.32 0.47 3.38
N TRP A 127 -39.02 -0.40 4.10
CA TRP A 127 -38.40 -1.49 4.86
C TRP A 127 -37.68 -2.49 3.97
N TRP A 128 -38.30 -2.87 2.85
CA TRP A 128 -37.67 -3.73 1.85
C TRP A 128 -36.42 -3.06 1.24
N ARG A 129 -36.55 -1.79 0.82
CA ARG A 129 -35.44 -0.98 0.27
C ARG A 129 -34.28 -0.88 1.25
N SER A 130 -34.55 -0.48 2.49
CA SER A 130 -33.53 -0.31 3.53
C SER A 130 -32.76 -1.61 3.79
N ARG A 131 -33.44 -2.77 3.75
CA ARG A 131 -32.78 -4.07 3.91
C ARG A 131 -31.88 -4.44 2.74
N GLU A 132 -32.37 -4.28 1.51
CA GLU A 132 -31.61 -4.60 0.31
C GLU A 132 -30.37 -3.70 0.20
N LEU A 133 -30.54 -2.38 0.40
CA LEU A 133 -29.45 -1.40 0.41
C LEU A 133 -28.41 -1.73 1.49
N ARG A 134 -28.84 -1.99 2.73
CA ARG A 134 -27.94 -2.28 3.86
C ARG A 134 -27.13 -3.55 3.64
N GLN A 135 -27.71 -4.57 3.03
CA GLN A 135 -27.01 -5.81 2.72
C GLN A 135 -25.88 -5.58 1.72
N ILE A 136 -26.15 -4.84 0.63
CA ILE A 136 -25.16 -4.54 -0.41
C ILE A 136 -24.13 -3.51 0.08
N ALA A 137 -24.56 -2.51 0.87
CA ALA A 137 -23.68 -1.53 1.48
C ALA A 137 -22.59 -2.21 2.33
N ARG A 138 -22.96 -3.16 3.19
CA ARG A 138 -22.01 -3.92 4.02
C ARG A 138 -21.15 -4.87 3.21
N LYS A 139 -21.69 -5.50 2.17
CA LYS A 139 -20.94 -6.43 1.30
C LYS A 139 -19.82 -5.73 0.54
N TYR A 140 -20.01 -4.45 0.20
CA TYR A 140 -19.14 -3.71 -0.70
C TYR A 140 -18.53 -2.44 -0.10
N ASP A 141 -18.68 -2.22 1.21
CA ASP A 141 -18.22 -1.03 1.95
C ASP A 141 -18.65 0.28 1.26
N SER A 142 -19.92 0.34 0.86
CA SER A 142 -20.48 1.43 0.05
C SER A 142 -21.17 2.47 0.94
N GLN A 143 -20.53 3.62 1.13
CA GLN A 143 -21.03 4.67 2.02
C GLN A 143 -22.30 5.34 1.52
N ALA A 144 -22.44 5.54 0.20
CA ALA A 144 -23.66 6.11 -0.37
C ALA A 144 -24.86 5.17 -0.16
N LEU A 145 -24.69 3.87 -0.40
CA LEU A 145 -25.76 2.90 -0.15
C LEU A 145 -26.05 2.76 1.35
N GLU A 146 -25.04 2.91 2.23
CA GLU A 146 -25.24 2.89 3.68
C GLU A 146 -26.04 4.09 4.18
N ALA A 147 -25.71 5.30 3.68
CA ALA A 147 -26.43 6.53 4.00
C ALA A 147 -27.89 6.45 3.53
N ASP A 148 -28.14 6.08 2.28
CA ASP A 148 -29.49 5.88 1.72
C ASP A 148 -30.28 4.80 2.50
N ALA A 149 -29.64 3.67 2.86
CA ALA A 149 -30.26 2.64 3.69
C ALA A 149 -30.63 3.13 5.10
N LEU A 150 -29.82 4.03 5.66
CA LEU A 150 -30.05 4.57 7.00
C LEU A 150 -31.16 5.61 6.98
N HIS A 151 -31.17 6.50 5.99
CA HIS A 151 -32.22 7.48 5.72
C HIS A 151 -33.60 6.80 5.71
N PHE A 152 -33.80 5.77 4.86
CA PHE A 152 -35.10 5.07 4.85
C PHE A 152 -35.41 4.34 6.16
N SER A 153 -34.39 3.83 6.87
CA SER A 153 -34.66 3.20 8.17
C SER A 153 -35.09 4.21 9.24
N THR A 154 -34.56 5.43 9.19
CA THR A 154 -34.99 6.51 10.09
C THR A 154 -36.36 7.02 9.72
N ASP A 155 -36.73 7.06 8.43
CA ASP A 155 -38.07 7.44 7.99
C ASP A 155 -39.12 6.42 8.45
N ILE A 156 -38.87 5.11 8.28
CA ILE A 156 -39.78 4.07 8.79
C ILE A 156 -39.99 4.23 10.29
N PHE A 157 -38.94 4.49 11.05
CA PHE A 157 -39.03 4.68 12.50
C PHE A 157 -39.81 5.96 12.84
N SER A 158 -39.53 7.06 12.14
CA SER A 158 -40.25 8.33 12.26
C SER A 158 -41.74 8.16 11.99
N SER A 159 -42.10 7.59 10.84
CA SER A 159 -43.48 7.33 10.47
C SER A 159 -44.16 6.35 11.42
N ALA A 160 -43.45 5.34 11.95
CA ALA A 160 -44.00 4.39 12.92
C ALA A 160 -44.36 5.08 14.25
N VAL A 161 -43.48 5.96 14.74
CA VAL A 161 -43.75 6.72 15.96
C VAL A 161 -44.89 7.71 15.78
N VAL A 162 -44.96 8.42 14.66
CA VAL A 162 -46.09 9.31 14.34
C VAL A 162 -47.39 8.52 14.23
N THR A 163 -47.37 7.34 13.61
CA THR A 163 -48.54 6.46 13.50
C THR A 163 -48.99 5.95 14.87
N LEU A 164 -48.05 5.57 15.75
CA LEU A 164 -48.35 5.20 17.13
C LEU A 164 -48.90 6.38 17.94
N GLY A 165 -48.33 7.59 17.77
CA GLY A 165 -48.80 8.83 18.39
C GLY A 165 -50.24 9.16 18.00
N LEU A 166 -50.54 9.13 16.70
CA LEU A 166 -51.90 9.28 16.17
C LEU A 166 -52.85 8.18 16.67
N GLY A 167 -52.40 6.93 16.73
CA GLY A 167 -53.19 5.82 17.27
C GLY A 167 -53.55 6.00 18.76
N LEU A 168 -52.61 6.51 19.56
CA LEU A 168 -52.84 6.86 20.97
C LEU A 168 -53.79 8.04 21.12
N VAL A 169 -53.69 9.06 20.27
CA VAL A 169 -54.64 10.19 20.23
C VAL A 169 -56.04 9.71 19.84
N TRP A 170 -56.17 8.82 18.85
CA TRP A 170 -57.45 8.23 18.48
C TRP A 170 -58.06 7.41 19.64
N LEU A 171 -57.24 6.62 20.36
CA LEU A 171 -57.68 5.90 21.54
C LEU A 171 -58.09 6.84 22.69
N SER A 172 -57.49 8.04 22.77
CA SER A 172 -57.86 9.07 23.76
C SER A 172 -59.25 9.67 23.53
N HIS A 173 -59.84 9.54 22.34
CA HIS A 173 -61.25 9.87 22.13
C HIS A 173 -62.20 8.87 22.78
N VAL A 174 -61.75 7.63 23.02
CA VAL A 174 -62.52 6.58 23.71
C VAL A 174 -62.32 6.68 25.24
N TRP A 175 -61.14 7.12 25.70
CA TRP A 175 -60.84 7.42 27.10
C TRP A 175 -60.19 8.81 27.24
N PRO A 176 -60.96 9.85 27.62
CA PRO A 176 -60.47 11.22 27.65
C PRO A 176 -59.47 11.42 28.80
N ASN A 177 -58.18 11.44 28.46
CA ASN A 177 -57.12 11.84 29.37
C ASN A 177 -56.23 12.90 28.67
N PRO A 178 -56.12 14.13 29.20
CA PRO A 178 -55.40 15.24 28.57
C PRO A 178 -53.88 15.02 28.43
N TRP A 179 -53.31 13.97 29.04
CA TRP A 179 -51.92 13.57 28.80
C TRP A 179 -51.70 12.91 27.42
N LEU A 180 -52.72 12.23 26.88
CA LEU A 180 -52.61 11.49 25.62
C LEU A 180 -52.50 12.41 24.40
N THR A 181 -53.08 13.62 24.44
CA THR A 181 -52.98 14.58 23.34
C THR A 181 -51.58 15.20 23.19
N ARG A 182 -50.74 15.16 24.24
CA ARG A 182 -49.33 15.60 24.19
C ARG A 182 -48.34 14.48 23.85
N ALA A 183 -48.80 13.23 23.86
CA ALA A 183 -47.94 12.07 23.63
C ALA A 183 -47.32 12.07 22.22
N ASP A 184 -48.05 12.53 21.19
CA ASP A 184 -47.58 12.63 19.80
C ASP A 184 -46.34 13.54 19.68
N SER A 185 -46.42 14.77 20.19
CA SER A 185 -45.31 15.73 20.15
C SER A 185 -44.10 15.28 20.96
N ILE A 186 -44.31 14.62 22.12
CA ILE A 186 -43.22 14.09 22.94
C ILE A 186 -42.54 12.92 22.20
N ALA A 187 -43.30 12.03 21.58
CA ALA A 187 -42.77 10.91 20.83
C ALA A 187 -41.96 11.38 19.60
N ALA A 188 -42.45 12.40 18.88
CA ALA A 188 -41.73 13.03 17.77
C ALA A 188 -40.39 13.68 18.22
N LEU A 189 -40.35 14.30 19.40
CA LEU A 189 -39.11 14.84 19.98
C LEU A 189 -38.11 13.75 20.38
N VAL A 190 -38.58 12.64 20.97
CA VAL A 190 -37.71 11.51 21.32
C VAL A 190 -37.07 10.90 20.07
N VAL A 191 -37.87 10.73 19.02
CA VAL A 191 -37.37 10.19 17.74
C VAL A 191 -36.37 11.12 17.08
N SER A 192 -36.66 12.42 17.03
CA SER A 192 -35.74 13.37 16.39
C SER A 192 -34.38 13.41 17.09
N VAL A 193 -34.33 13.26 18.43
CA VAL A 193 -33.06 13.11 19.17
C VAL A 193 -32.29 11.85 18.72
N ILE A 194 -32.99 10.72 18.55
CA ILE A 194 -32.37 9.47 18.06
C ILE A 194 -31.82 9.68 16.65
N ILE A 195 -32.60 10.27 15.74
CA ILE A 195 -32.17 10.49 14.35
C ILE A 195 -30.98 11.45 14.33
N VAL A 196 -31.01 12.57 15.06
CA VAL A 196 -29.87 13.50 15.16
C VAL A 196 -28.60 12.79 15.63
N TRP A 197 -28.69 11.92 16.64
CA TRP A 197 -27.54 11.16 17.12
C TRP A 197 -26.98 10.21 16.05
N VAL A 198 -27.86 9.50 15.33
CA VAL A 198 -27.47 8.60 14.24
C VAL A 198 -26.83 9.37 13.08
N SER A 199 -27.46 10.47 12.66
CA SER A 199 -26.98 11.33 11.58
C SER A 199 -25.64 12.00 11.91
N TRP A 200 -25.44 12.42 13.16
CA TRP A 200 -24.15 12.97 13.60
C TRP A 200 -23.02 11.95 13.50
N ARG A 201 -23.30 10.68 13.86
CA ARG A 201 -22.34 9.59 13.73
C ARG A 201 -21.97 9.34 12.27
N LEU A 202 -22.94 9.31 11.36
CA LEU A 202 -22.68 9.19 9.92
C LEU A 202 -21.89 10.39 9.38
N ALA A 203 -22.30 11.61 9.73
CA ALA A 203 -21.66 12.83 9.26
C ALA A 203 -20.16 12.81 9.60
N ARG A 204 -19.81 12.41 10.83
CA ARG A 204 -18.41 12.26 11.25
C ARG A 204 -17.68 11.23 10.41
N GLN A 205 -18.25 10.05 10.18
CA GLN A 205 -17.63 9.00 9.36
C GLN A 205 -17.39 9.45 7.91
N THR A 206 -18.33 10.20 7.33
CA THR A 206 -18.22 10.69 5.96
C THR A 206 -17.21 11.83 5.85
N ILE A 207 -17.18 12.74 6.81
CA ILE A 207 -16.17 13.81 6.90
C ILE A 207 -14.78 13.18 7.05
N ASP A 208 -14.62 12.20 7.95
CA ASP A 208 -13.36 11.47 8.14
C ASP A 208 -12.89 10.83 6.81
N ALA A 209 -13.81 10.24 6.04
CA ALA A 209 -13.50 9.67 4.73
C ALA A 209 -13.13 10.72 3.66
N LEU A 210 -13.67 11.94 3.74
CA LEU A 210 -13.30 13.05 2.85
C LEU A 210 -11.93 13.65 3.20
N LEU A 211 -11.62 13.71 4.51
CA LEU A 211 -10.37 14.23 5.06
C LEU A 211 -9.20 13.22 5.02
N ASP A 212 -9.37 12.09 4.34
CA ASP A 212 -8.37 11.02 4.23
C ASP A 212 -7.93 10.47 5.61
N ALA A 213 -8.85 10.37 6.56
CA ALA A 213 -8.59 9.80 7.87
C ALA A 213 -8.18 8.32 7.77
N ALA A 214 -7.13 7.96 8.51
CA ALA A 214 -6.63 6.59 8.53
C ALA A 214 -7.61 5.65 9.26
N PRO A 215 -7.92 4.47 8.69
CA PRO A 215 -8.69 3.45 9.38
C PRO A 215 -8.02 3.02 10.69
N ALA A 216 -8.80 2.93 11.77
CA ALA A 216 -8.27 2.57 13.08
C ALA A 216 -7.62 1.16 13.07
N GLY A 217 -6.43 1.05 13.70
CA GLY A 217 -5.71 -0.22 13.88
C GLY A 217 -4.88 -0.71 12.68
N TYR A 218 -5.18 -0.27 11.45
CA TYR A 218 -4.45 -0.73 10.26
C TYR A 218 -3.00 -0.26 10.23
N ARG A 219 -2.74 0.99 10.63
CA ARG A 219 -1.37 1.55 10.65
C ARG A 219 -0.43 0.68 11.49
N THR A 220 -0.80 0.39 12.73
CA THR A 220 0.02 -0.41 13.65
C THR A 220 0.25 -1.81 13.11
N ARG A 221 -0.81 -2.45 12.61
CA ARG A 221 -0.72 -3.79 12.03
C ARG A 221 0.21 -3.87 10.81
N ILE A 222 0.18 -2.85 9.94
CA ILE A 222 1.09 -2.76 8.79
C ILE A 222 2.54 -2.60 9.27
N VAL A 223 2.80 -1.70 10.22
CA VAL A 223 4.15 -1.50 10.78
C VAL A 223 4.68 -2.81 11.35
N ASP A 224 3.88 -3.52 12.16
CA ASP A 224 4.30 -4.77 12.81
C ASP A 224 4.59 -5.89 11.81
N GLU A 225 3.82 -6.01 10.72
CA GLU A 225 4.05 -7.02 9.70
C GLU A 225 5.24 -6.69 8.79
N VAL A 226 5.45 -5.39 8.49
CA VAL A 226 6.57 -4.94 7.65
C VAL A 226 7.90 -5.07 8.37
N LEU A 227 7.96 -4.78 9.67
CA LEU A 227 9.18 -4.92 10.48
C LEU A 227 9.66 -6.37 10.61
N LYS A 228 8.81 -7.37 10.35
CA LYS A 228 9.20 -8.79 10.34
C LYS A 228 9.93 -9.23 9.07
N ILE A 229 10.00 -8.37 8.05
CA ILE A 229 10.63 -8.71 6.77
C ILE A 229 12.15 -8.54 6.91
N ASN A 230 12.90 -9.59 6.56
CA ASN A 230 14.35 -9.55 6.53
C ASN A 230 14.86 -8.47 5.56
N GLY A 231 15.66 -7.54 6.08
CA GLY A 231 16.20 -6.40 5.32
C GLY A 231 15.51 -5.07 5.60
N VAL A 232 14.37 -5.06 6.31
CA VAL A 232 13.76 -3.85 6.84
C VAL A 232 14.39 -3.50 8.18
N ILE A 233 14.96 -2.30 8.28
CA ILE A 233 15.55 -1.78 9.53
C ILE A 233 14.49 -1.04 10.33
N GLU A 234 13.75 -0.17 9.65
CA GLU A 234 12.74 0.67 10.27
C GLU A 234 11.61 1.03 9.31
N VAL A 235 10.47 1.40 9.87
CA VAL A 235 9.34 1.97 9.14
C VAL A 235 9.13 3.39 9.65
N GLU A 236 9.66 4.36 8.92
CA GLU A 236 9.61 5.78 9.32
C GLU A 236 8.19 6.32 9.20
N ARG A 237 7.49 5.97 8.12
CA ARG A 237 6.17 6.53 7.81
C ARG A 237 5.26 5.50 7.19
N VAL A 238 4.01 5.50 7.67
CA VAL A 238 2.88 4.80 7.04
C VAL A 238 1.72 5.78 6.98
N ARG A 239 1.26 6.09 5.77
CA ARG A 239 0.04 6.85 5.51
C ARG A 239 -0.94 5.93 4.81
N ILE A 240 -2.18 5.93 5.27
CA ILE A 240 -3.25 5.12 4.70
C ILE A 240 -4.44 6.04 4.53
N ARG A 241 -5.04 6.01 3.35
CA ARG A 241 -6.29 6.72 3.07
C ARG A 241 -7.25 5.80 2.30
N ARG A 242 -8.52 6.17 2.31
CA ARG A 242 -9.59 5.45 1.59
C ARG A 242 -10.25 6.38 0.58
N ALA A 243 -10.48 5.91 -0.64
CA ALA A 243 -11.34 6.57 -1.61
C ALA A 243 -12.41 5.58 -2.09
N GLY A 244 -13.67 5.81 -1.71
CA GLY A 244 -14.74 4.83 -1.88
C GLY A 244 -14.40 3.51 -1.18
N ASN A 245 -14.35 2.42 -1.93
CA ASN A 245 -14.05 1.07 -1.46
C ASN A 245 -12.57 0.65 -1.65
N ARG A 246 -11.68 1.57 -2.06
CA ARG A 246 -10.26 1.30 -2.31
C ARG A 246 -9.36 1.97 -1.27
N TYR A 247 -8.27 1.30 -0.95
CA TYR A 247 -7.25 1.81 -0.04
C TYR A 247 -6.02 2.27 -0.82
N PHE A 248 -5.37 3.31 -0.30
CA PHE A 248 -4.07 3.78 -0.76
C PHE A 248 -3.14 3.78 0.45
N ALA A 249 -1.95 3.22 0.29
CA ALA A 249 -0.95 3.11 1.34
C ALA A 249 0.39 3.64 0.85
N ASP A 250 0.91 4.67 1.52
CA ASP A 250 2.24 5.22 1.27
C ASP A 250 3.16 4.87 2.44
N LEU A 251 4.25 4.18 2.16
CA LEU A 251 5.23 3.75 3.14
C LEU A 251 6.59 4.39 2.86
N ALA A 252 7.29 4.81 3.92
CA ALA A 252 8.71 5.11 3.88
C ALA A 252 9.44 4.11 4.78
N VAL A 253 10.37 3.36 4.20
CA VAL A 253 11.00 2.20 4.85
C VAL A 253 12.53 2.33 4.75
N GLY A 254 13.20 2.15 5.89
CA GLY A 254 14.65 2.14 5.98
C GLY A 254 15.22 0.78 5.63
N LEU A 255 16.13 0.72 4.65
CA LEU A 255 16.87 -0.46 4.23
C LEU A 255 18.37 -0.21 4.43
N ALA A 256 19.16 -1.26 4.64
CA ALA A 256 20.60 -1.11 4.85
C ALA A 256 21.26 -0.49 3.62
N ARG A 257 22.11 0.52 3.82
CA ARG A 257 22.74 1.28 2.72
C ARG A 257 23.74 0.49 1.88
N ASN A 258 24.13 -0.71 2.33
CA ASN A 258 25.06 -1.61 1.65
C ASN A 258 24.34 -2.70 0.82
N VAL A 259 23.00 -2.71 0.75
CA VAL A 259 22.29 -3.66 -0.12
C VAL A 259 22.34 -3.22 -1.58
N THR A 260 22.37 -4.19 -2.49
CA THR A 260 22.27 -3.89 -3.92
C THR A 260 20.89 -3.33 -4.27
N PHE A 261 20.83 -2.53 -5.33
CA PHE A 261 19.55 -1.98 -5.82
C PHE A 261 18.54 -3.08 -6.21
N GLN A 262 19.02 -4.21 -6.74
CA GLN A 262 18.15 -5.34 -7.04
C GLN A 262 17.56 -5.97 -5.75
N ARG A 263 18.36 -6.08 -4.70
CA ARG A 263 17.91 -6.62 -3.41
C ARG A 263 16.90 -5.69 -2.73
N SER A 264 17.10 -4.37 -2.80
CA SER A 264 16.12 -3.42 -2.27
C SER A 264 14.77 -3.54 -3.00
N GLY A 265 14.79 -3.74 -4.33
CA GLY A 265 13.57 -4.01 -5.11
C GLY A 265 12.82 -5.27 -4.67
N GLN A 266 13.54 -6.34 -4.33
CA GLN A 266 12.93 -7.57 -3.78
C GLN A 266 12.27 -7.32 -2.42
N VAL A 267 12.96 -6.62 -1.50
CA VAL A 267 12.40 -6.27 -0.19
C VAL A 267 11.15 -5.39 -0.34
N VAL A 268 11.18 -4.42 -1.26
CA VAL A 268 10.01 -3.59 -1.58
C VAL A 268 8.83 -4.42 -2.11
N ALA A 269 9.09 -5.42 -2.96
CA ALA A 269 8.05 -6.34 -3.43
C ALA A 269 7.44 -7.17 -2.29
N ASP A 270 8.28 -7.67 -1.37
CA ASP A 270 7.83 -8.42 -0.18
C ASP A 270 6.97 -7.54 0.73
N ILE A 271 7.38 -6.29 0.98
CA ILE A 271 6.61 -5.29 1.73
C ILE A 271 5.25 -5.06 1.07
N SER A 272 5.23 -4.83 -0.25
CA SER A 272 3.99 -4.63 -1.01
C SER A 272 3.04 -5.82 -0.87
N GLY A 273 3.57 -7.05 -0.94
CA GLY A 273 2.81 -8.28 -0.72
C GLY A 273 2.20 -8.36 0.69
N ARG A 274 2.97 -8.03 1.74
CA ARG A 274 2.46 -8.02 3.13
C ARG A 274 1.37 -6.98 3.33
N VAL A 275 1.56 -5.77 2.80
CA VAL A 275 0.54 -4.70 2.88
C VAL A 275 -0.75 -5.11 2.18
N ARG A 276 -0.67 -5.69 0.98
CA ARG A 276 -1.85 -6.17 0.23
C ARG A 276 -2.55 -7.35 0.90
N GLY A 277 -1.83 -8.15 1.70
CA GLY A 277 -2.44 -9.19 2.55
C GLY A 277 -3.33 -8.62 3.67
N ILE A 278 -3.05 -7.41 4.14
CA ILE A 278 -3.83 -6.72 5.19
C ILE A 278 -4.95 -5.87 4.56
N LEU A 279 -4.63 -5.15 3.48
CA LEU A 279 -5.53 -4.30 2.73
C LEU A 279 -5.66 -4.85 1.29
N PRO A 280 -6.63 -5.75 1.03
CA PRO A 280 -6.89 -6.24 -0.30
C PRO A 280 -7.18 -5.08 -1.27
N ASP A 281 -6.72 -5.20 -2.51
CA ASP A 281 -6.89 -4.20 -3.57
C ASP A 281 -6.31 -2.80 -3.27
N ALA A 282 -5.41 -2.69 -2.28
CA ALA A 282 -4.72 -1.44 -2.00
C ALA A 282 -3.70 -1.09 -3.09
N ASP A 283 -3.69 0.18 -3.47
CA ASP A 283 -2.58 0.78 -4.19
C ASP A 283 -1.48 1.16 -3.19
N VAL A 284 -0.27 0.65 -3.39
CA VAL A 284 0.81 0.71 -2.41
C VAL A 284 2.04 1.34 -3.05
N VAL A 285 2.46 2.48 -2.51
CA VAL A 285 3.68 3.17 -2.90
C VAL A 285 4.68 3.07 -1.75
N ILE A 286 5.89 2.60 -2.05
CA ILE A 286 6.93 2.38 -1.06
C ILE A 286 8.15 3.18 -1.47
N HIS A 287 8.60 4.07 -0.58
CA HIS A 287 9.84 4.80 -0.71
C HIS A 287 10.90 4.16 0.20
N SER A 288 11.89 3.52 -0.40
CA SER A 288 13.02 2.93 0.33
C SER A 288 14.11 3.97 0.58
N MET A 289 14.62 4.03 1.80
CA MET A 289 15.66 4.96 2.21
C MET A 289 16.87 4.22 2.76
N PRO A 290 18.10 4.60 2.35
CA PRO A 290 19.30 3.99 2.89
C PRO A 290 19.47 4.39 4.36
N ARG A 291 19.78 3.41 5.20
CA ARG A 291 20.07 3.59 6.62
C ARG A 291 21.36 2.89 7.00
N GLU A 292 22.07 3.54 7.93
CA GLU A 292 23.20 2.93 8.62
C GLU A 292 22.67 1.87 9.59
N THR A 293 23.32 0.71 9.62
CA THR A 293 23.00 -0.33 10.61
C THR A 293 24.00 -0.30 11.75
N GLY A 294 23.54 -0.60 12.98
CA GLY A 294 24.44 -0.73 14.13
C GLY A 294 25.45 -1.89 14.01
N SER A 295 25.30 -2.75 13.00
CA SER A 295 26.20 -3.85 12.67
C SER A 295 27.24 -3.52 11.60
N GLU A 296 27.27 -2.30 11.05
CA GLU A 296 28.25 -1.94 10.03
C GLU A 296 29.66 -1.95 10.61
N ASN A 297 30.53 -2.76 10.00
CA ASN A 297 31.96 -2.68 10.27
C ASN A 297 32.59 -1.58 9.39
N ILE A 298 33.90 -1.37 9.58
CA ILE A 298 34.65 -0.33 8.86
C ILE A 298 34.63 -0.56 7.34
N PHE A 299 34.70 -1.82 6.90
CA PHE A 299 34.60 -2.18 5.48
C PHE A 299 33.23 -1.82 4.91
N ASP A 300 32.15 -2.05 5.66
CA ASP A 300 30.78 -1.67 5.25
C ASP A 300 30.64 -0.15 5.09
N ARG A 301 31.22 0.63 6.03
CA ARG A 301 31.22 2.10 5.97
C ARG A 301 31.98 2.60 4.73
N ILE A 302 33.18 2.06 4.48
CA ILE A 302 33.98 2.40 3.28
C ILE A 302 33.21 2.09 2.00
N ARG A 303 32.65 0.87 1.89
CA ARG A 303 31.85 0.46 0.73
C ARG A 303 30.59 1.30 0.57
N ALA A 304 29.94 1.70 1.66
CA ALA A 304 28.76 2.56 1.61
C ALA A 304 29.07 3.96 1.03
N VAL A 305 30.24 4.52 1.34
CA VAL A 305 30.70 5.78 0.74
C VAL A 305 30.93 5.63 -0.76
N ALA A 306 31.56 4.54 -1.20
CA ALA A 306 31.72 4.24 -2.63
C ALA A 306 30.38 4.05 -3.34
N ALA A 307 29.49 3.23 -2.78
CA ALA A 307 28.17 2.95 -3.34
C ALA A 307 27.30 4.22 -3.46
N ARG A 308 27.40 5.15 -2.50
CA ARG A 308 26.71 6.46 -2.56
C ARG A 308 27.11 7.28 -3.79
N ASN A 309 28.33 7.11 -4.28
CA ASN A 309 28.83 7.78 -5.48
C ASN A 309 28.71 6.89 -6.74
N ASN A 310 28.02 5.75 -6.64
CA ASN A 310 27.89 4.76 -7.70
C ASN A 310 29.24 4.21 -8.20
N TYR A 311 30.19 4.06 -7.29
CA TYR A 311 31.47 3.44 -7.57
C TYR A 311 31.54 2.01 -7.03
N SER A 312 32.27 1.18 -7.77
CA SER A 312 32.61 -0.18 -7.37
C SER A 312 34.00 -0.18 -6.74
N VAL A 313 34.07 -0.61 -5.49
CA VAL A 313 35.34 -0.82 -4.78
C VAL A 313 35.48 -2.28 -4.42
N HIS A 314 36.67 -2.82 -4.67
CA HIS A 314 37.03 -4.19 -4.33
C HIS A 314 38.42 -4.21 -3.67
N ASP A 315 38.81 -5.39 -3.17
CA ASP A 315 40.06 -5.61 -2.43
C ASP A 315 40.35 -4.59 -1.31
N VAL A 316 39.29 -4.22 -0.57
CA VAL A 316 39.41 -3.29 0.56
C VAL A 316 40.13 -3.98 1.71
N SER A 317 41.30 -3.45 2.08
CA SER A 317 42.12 -3.87 3.21
C SER A 317 42.23 -2.73 4.23
N VAL A 318 42.16 -3.07 5.51
CA VAL A 318 42.25 -2.10 6.61
C VAL A 318 43.24 -2.62 7.64
N GLN A 319 44.28 -1.83 7.92
CA GLN A 319 45.32 -2.14 8.90
C GLN A 319 45.27 -1.11 10.04
N ASP A 320 45.32 -1.57 11.29
CA ASP A 320 45.39 -0.70 12.47
C ASP A 320 46.84 -0.57 12.95
N LEU A 321 47.36 0.66 12.91
CA LEU A 321 48.69 1.02 13.40
C LEU A 321 48.57 2.02 14.55
N GLY A 322 48.24 1.51 15.74
CA GLY A 322 48.20 2.30 16.97
C GLY A 322 46.95 3.18 17.10
N GLY A 323 45.80 2.67 16.65
CA GLY A 323 44.52 3.39 16.63
C GLY A 323 44.31 4.24 15.37
N LEU A 324 45.24 4.18 14.42
CA LEU A 324 45.17 4.86 13.13
C LEU A 324 44.97 3.84 12.03
N LEU A 325 43.90 4.01 11.27
CA LEU A 325 43.56 3.07 10.20
C LEU A 325 44.23 3.47 8.88
N HIS A 326 44.86 2.50 8.26
CA HIS A 326 45.43 2.58 6.93
C HIS A 326 44.58 1.72 5.99
N VAL A 327 43.96 2.36 5.00
CA VAL A 327 43.06 1.71 4.05
C VAL A 327 43.74 1.58 2.70
N GLU A 328 43.72 0.38 2.14
CA GLU A 328 44.09 0.11 0.75
C GLU A 328 42.86 -0.43 0.02
N GLN A 329 42.61 0.02 -1.21
CA GLN A 329 41.46 -0.43 -1.99
C GLN A 329 41.69 -0.28 -3.47
N HIS A 330 40.94 -1.03 -4.27
CA HIS A 330 40.84 -0.84 -5.71
C HIS A 330 39.51 -0.16 -6.05
N LEU A 331 39.58 0.84 -6.93
CA LEU A 331 38.41 1.57 -7.43
C LEU A 331 38.32 1.36 -8.94
N GLU A 332 37.18 0.85 -9.39
CA GLU A 332 36.87 0.68 -10.80
C GLU A 332 36.28 1.99 -11.36
N LEU A 333 36.88 2.49 -12.45
CA LEU A 333 36.45 3.68 -13.17
C LEU A 333 36.36 3.42 -14.68
N ASP A 334 35.61 4.26 -15.39
CA ASP A 334 35.48 4.20 -16.85
C ASP A 334 36.84 4.40 -17.53
N GLU A 335 37.22 3.45 -18.40
CA GLU A 335 38.48 3.45 -19.16
C GLU A 335 38.67 4.69 -20.06
N LYS A 336 37.60 5.44 -20.36
CA LYS A 336 37.64 6.65 -21.19
C LYS A 336 38.07 7.89 -20.43
N LEU A 337 38.08 7.85 -19.10
CA LEU A 337 38.49 8.99 -18.29
C LEU A 337 39.98 9.28 -18.46
N SER A 338 40.34 10.56 -18.50
CA SER A 338 41.74 10.93 -18.36
C SER A 338 42.22 10.63 -16.94
N LEU A 339 43.54 10.39 -16.79
CA LEU A 339 44.14 10.17 -15.47
C LEU A 339 43.83 11.32 -14.49
N LYS A 340 43.76 12.55 -14.99
CA LYS A 340 43.43 13.72 -14.17
C LYS A 340 42.00 13.65 -13.63
N GLU A 341 41.02 13.36 -14.50
CA GLU A 341 39.61 13.22 -14.09
C GLU A 341 39.45 12.07 -13.10
N ALA A 342 40.03 10.90 -13.40
CA ALA A 342 40.01 9.75 -12.50
C ALA A 342 40.60 10.10 -11.13
N HIS A 343 41.74 10.80 -11.10
CA HIS A 343 42.38 11.22 -9.85
C HIS A 343 41.55 12.24 -9.06
N GLU A 344 40.85 13.16 -9.71
CA GLU A 344 39.94 14.09 -9.04
C GLU A 344 38.76 13.35 -8.38
N LEU A 345 38.18 12.35 -9.04
CA LEU A 345 37.11 11.52 -8.47
C LEU A 345 37.59 10.72 -7.26
N VAL A 346 38.76 10.10 -7.36
CA VAL A 346 39.40 9.36 -6.24
C VAL A 346 39.65 10.29 -5.06
N THR A 347 40.22 11.47 -5.31
CA THR A 347 40.54 12.44 -4.24
C THR A 347 39.27 12.87 -3.49
N GLN A 348 38.17 13.09 -4.22
CA GLN A 348 36.87 13.40 -3.61
C GLN A 348 36.33 12.22 -2.80
N LEU A 349 36.42 11.00 -3.33
CA LEU A 349 35.98 9.80 -2.64
C LEU A 349 36.75 9.58 -1.32
N GLU A 350 38.07 9.71 -1.35
CA GLU A 350 38.92 9.59 -0.16
C GLU A 350 38.60 10.65 0.90
N ALA A 351 38.33 11.89 0.48
CA ALA A 351 37.91 12.96 1.40
C ALA A 351 36.58 12.62 2.08
N GLN A 352 35.61 12.08 1.33
CA GLN A 352 34.34 11.62 1.89
C GLN A 352 34.53 10.44 2.85
N MET A 353 35.39 9.47 2.51
CA MET A 353 35.69 8.33 3.38
C MET A 353 36.30 8.77 4.71
N ARG A 354 37.25 9.71 4.70
CA ARG A 354 37.84 10.29 5.93
C ARG A 354 36.81 11.09 6.74
N SER A 355 35.86 11.75 6.08
CA SER A 355 34.77 12.46 6.74
C SER A 355 33.81 11.51 7.44
N ASP A 356 33.43 10.42 6.77
CA ASP A 356 32.46 9.45 7.29
C ASP A 356 33.11 8.46 8.27
N VAL A 357 34.43 8.24 8.19
CA VAL A 357 35.23 7.36 9.06
C VAL A 357 36.49 8.12 9.54
N PRO A 358 36.36 8.94 10.60
CA PRO A 358 37.46 9.79 11.12
C PRO A 358 38.68 9.02 11.62
N GLU A 359 38.54 7.73 11.90
CA GLU A 359 39.63 6.84 12.33
C GLU A 359 40.65 6.55 11.21
N ILE A 360 40.29 6.85 9.95
CA ILE A 360 41.16 6.66 8.78
C ILE A 360 42.24 7.74 8.74
N SER A 361 43.49 7.32 8.88
CA SER A 361 44.67 8.18 8.75
C SER A 361 45.12 8.32 7.29
N THR A 362 45.25 7.19 6.58
CA THR A 362 45.74 7.17 5.19
C THR A 362 44.86 6.27 4.33
N ILE A 363 44.67 6.66 3.07
CA ILE A 363 43.98 5.85 2.06
C ILE A 363 44.90 5.75 0.85
N LEU A 364 45.10 4.54 0.34
CA LEU A 364 45.76 4.28 -0.94
C LEU A 364 44.75 3.63 -1.88
N THR A 365 44.39 4.35 -2.94
CA THR A 365 43.43 3.86 -3.93
C THR A 365 44.16 3.48 -5.22
N HIS A 366 44.10 2.20 -5.60
CA HIS A 366 44.50 1.75 -6.93
C HIS A 366 43.38 2.02 -7.92
N ILE A 367 43.67 2.72 -9.03
CA ILE A 367 42.68 3.03 -10.06
C ILE A 367 42.71 1.92 -11.11
N GLU A 368 41.63 1.16 -11.18
CA GLU A 368 41.43 0.17 -12.23
C GLU A 368 40.49 0.72 -13.31
N SER A 369 40.82 0.44 -14.55
CA SER A 369 39.94 0.67 -15.69
C SER A 369 39.01 -0.53 -15.86
N GLU A 370 37.70 -0.32 -15.91
CA GLU A 370 36.74 -1.38 -16.28
C GLU A 370 36.71 -1.52 -17.81
N PRO A 371 37.26 -2.61 -18.40
CA PRO A 371 37.24 -2.77 -19.85
C PRO A 371 35.85 -3.23 -20.30
N ALA A 372 35.10 -2.34 -20.94
CA ALA A 372 33.73 -2.62 -21.38
C ALA A 372 33.65 -3.43 -22.69
N THR A 373 34.79 -3.94 -23.20
CA THR A 373 34.87 -4.56 -24.53
C THR A 373 35.03 -6.08 -24.43
N ILE A 374 34.13 -6.84 -25.05
CA ILE A 374 34.30 -8.30 -25.21
C ILE A 374 35.50 -8.54 -26.14
N GLU A 375 36.60 -9.05 -25.60
CA GLU A 375 37.78 -9.37 -26.41
C GLU A 375 37.64 -10.74 -27.09
N PRO A 376 37.69 -10.81 -28.44
CA PRO A 376 37.65 -12.08 -29.15
C PRO A 376 38.97 -12.85 -28.94
N GLY A 377 38.91 -13.97 -28.22
CA GLY A 377 40.04 -14.87 -27.99
C GLY A 377 40.07 -16.03 -28.98
N ARG A 378 41.27 -16.57 -29.24
CA ARG A 378 41.42 -17.90 -29.88
C ARG A 378 41.76 -18.91 -28.79
N LYS A 379 40.98 -19.99 -28.68
CA LYS A 379 41.38 -21.14 -27.86
C LYS A 379 42.66 -21.69 -28.46
N ILE A 380 43.71 -21.82 -27.66
CA ILE A 380 44.92 -22.49 -28.11
C ILE A 380 44.57 -23.98 -28.05
N GLU A 381 44.34 -24.62 -29.19
CA GLU A 381 44.05 -26.05 -29.25
C GLU A 381 45.22 -26.81 -28.62
N ARG A 382 44.97 -27.38 -27.42
CA ARG A 382 45.82 -28.30 -26.65
C ARG A 382 47.31 -28.09 -26.90
N ASP A 383 47.88 -27.08 -26.26
CA ASP A 383 49.33 -27.07 -26.03
C ASP A 383 49.65 -28.16 -24.98
N VAL A 384 49.67 -29.42 -25.44
CA VAL A 384 49.98 -30.61 -24.62
C VAL A 384 51.31 -30.39 -23.91
N ALA A 385 52.25 -29.68 -24.55
CA ALA A 385 53.54 -29.33 -23.97
C ALA A 385 53.42 -28.37 -22.79
N LEU A 386 52.52 -27.37 -22.83
CA LEU A 386 52.30 -26.47 -21.70
C LEU A 386 51.63 -27.21 -20.53
N SER A 387 50.60 -28.01 -20.80
CA SER A 387 49.92 -28.79 -19.77
C SER A 387 50.86 -29.80 -19.10
N ASP A 388 51.69 -30.49 -19.88
CA ASP A 388 52.67 -31.45 -19.37
C ASP A 388 53.80 -30.77 -18.57
N ARG A 389 54.15 -29.51 -18.88
CA ARG A 389 55.10 -28.71 -18.08
C ARG A 389 54.55 -28.29 -16.72
N LEU A 390 53.23 -28.16 -16.58
CA LEU A 390 52.58 -27.67 -15.36
C LEU A 390 52.16 -28.80 -14.41
N LYS A 391 51.93 -30.02 -14.91
CA LYS A 391 51.60 -31.19 -14.07
C LYS A 391 52.59 -31.46 -12.93
N PRO A 392 53.93 -31.36 -13.13
CA PRO A 392 54.88 -31.59 -12.04
C PRO A 392 54.76 -30.60 -10.89
N VAL A 393 54.29 -29.37 -11.15
CA VAL A 393 54.13 -28.32 -10.12
C VAL A 393 53.13 -28.75 -9.06
N LEU A 394 52.10 -29.52 -9.42
CA LEU A 394 51.10 -30.03 -8.47
C LEU A 394 51.71 -30.94 -7.39
N GLN A 395 52.86 -31.57 -7.67
CA GLN A 395 53.55 -32.42 -6.69
C GLN A 395 54.12 -31.61 -5.52
N GLU A 396 54.32 -30.29 -5.68
CA GLU A 396 54.75 -29.39 -4.61
C GLU A 396 53.60 -29.05 -3.63
N PHE A 397 52.34 -29.33 -4.00
CA PHE A 397 51.14 -28.94 -3.25
C PHE A 397 50.28 -30.17 -2.91
N PRO A 398 50.61 -30.93 -1.85
CA PRO A 398 49.89 -32.14 -1.49
C PRO A 398 48.42 -31.89 -1.10
N GLU A 399 48.05 -30.65 -0.79
CA GLU A 399 46.68 -30.24 -0.54
C GLU A 399 45.80 -30.21 -1.81
N VAL A 400 46.40 -30.17 -3.00
CA VAL A 400 45.71 -30.25 -4.29
C VAL A 400 45.58 -31.72 -4.69
N LEU A 401 44.35 -32.23 -4.62
CA LEU A 401 44.05 -33.64 -4.87
C LEU A 401 43.97 -33.96 -6.37
N ASP A 402 43.45 -33.02 -7.16
CA ASP A 402 43.27 -33.16 -8.60
C ASP A 402 43.27 -31.79 -9.30
N MET A 403 43.64 -31.77 -10.59
CA MET A 403 43.53 -30.60 -11.45
C MET A 403 42.92 -31.00 -12.80
N HIS A 404 41.79 -30.39 -13.15
CA HIS A 404 41.05 -30.70 -14.37
C HIS A 404 40.50 -29.43 -15.05
N ASP A 405 39.78 -29.62 -16.17
CA ASP A 405 39.24 -28.58 -17.05
C ASP A 405 40.22 -27.44 -17.38
N VAL A 406 41.47 -27.81 -17.71
CA VAL A 406 42.49 -26.84 -18.06
C VAL A 406 42.21 -26.24 -19.44
N GLU A 407 41.93 -24.93 -19.47
CA GLU A 407 41.77 -24.17 -20.70
C GLU A 407 42.89 -23.15 -20.86
N ILE A 408 43.52 -23.13 -22.04
CA ILE A 408 44.52 -22.14 -22.41
C ILE A 408 44.03 -21.35 -23.62
N LYS A 409 44.03 -20.01 -23.52
CA LYS A 409 43.49 -19.10 -24.54
C LYS A 409 44.52 -18.01 -24.84
N ARG A 410 44.57 -17.54 -26.09
CA ARG A 410 45.36 -16.37 -26.47
C ARG A 410 44.44 -15.20 -26.80
N VAL A 411 44.68 -14.07 -26.17
CA VAL A 411 43.96 -12.81 -26.41
C VAL A 411 44.98 -11.69 -26.52
N ARG A 412 45.00 -10.94 -27.63
CA ARG A 412 45.95 -9.81 -27.87
C ARG A 412 47.41 -10.16 -27.54
N GLU A 413 47.90 -11.30 -28.04
CA GLU A 413 49.24 -11.87 -27.77
C GLU A 413 49.55 -12.28 -26.32
N LYS A 414 48.58 -12.17 -25.40
CA LYS A 414 48.69 -12.63 -24.03
C LYS A 414 48.09 -14.03 -23.88
N VAL A 415 48.77 -14.91 -23.14
CA VAL A 415 48.29 -16.27 -22.87
C VAL A 415 47.59 -16.31 -21.52
N TYR A 416 46.36 -16.80 -21.51
CA TYR A 416 45.53 -16.96 -20.31
C TYR A 416 45.37 -18.46 -20.05
N MET A 417 45.45 -18.85 -18.78
CA MET A 417 45.16 -20.20 -18.34
C MET A 417 44.04 -20.16 -17.29
N SER A 418 43.10 -21.08 -17.38
CA SER A 418 42.16 -21.38 -16.30
C SER A 418 42.13 -22.87 -16.02
N CYS A 419 41.99 -23.27 -14.76
CA CYS A 419 41.83 -24.66 -14.37
C CYS A 419 41.00 -24.79 -13.10
N HIS A 420 40.45 -25.98 -12.88
CA HIS A 420 39.81 -26.37 -11.64
C HIS A 420 40.81 -27.17 -10.80
N CYS A 421 40.84 -26.93 -9.50
CA CYS A 421 41.71 -27.64 -8.56
C CYS A 421 40.88 -28.18 -7.41
N THR A 422 40.82 -29.50 -7.27
CA THR A 422 40.12 -30.15 -6.17
C THR A 422 40.96 -30.13 -4.91
N MET A 423 40.38 -29.71 -3.79
CA MET A 423 41.00 -29.69 -2.47
C MET A 423 40.08 -30.35 -1.43
N SER A 424 40.61 -30.65 -0.24
CA SER A 424 39.84 -31.28 0.84
C SER A 424 38.68 -30.40 1.32
N ASP A 425 37.51 -31.00 1.57
CA ASP A 425 36.29 -30.30 2.04
C ASP A 425 36.49 -29.55 3.37
N GLY A 426 37.38 -30.06 4.22
CA GLY A 426 37.65 -29.49 5.54
C GLY A 426 38.70 -28.37 5.54
N LEU A 427 39.26 -28.03 4.38
CA LEU A 427 40.33 -27.04 4.28
C LEU A 427 39.77 -25.63 4.48
N PRO A 428 40.31 -24.81 5.41
CA PRO A 428 39.86 -23.43 5.59
C PRO A 428 40.02 -22.60 4.31
N LEU A 429 39.03 -21.75 3.99
CA LEU A 429 39.05 -20.94 2.77
C LEU A 429 40.29 -20.02 2.67
N SER A 430 40.79 -19.52 3.82
CA SER A 430 42.04 -18.76 3.85
C SER A 430 43.23 -19.59 3.35
N ARG A 431 43.32 -20.86 3.78
CA ARG A 431 44.37 -21.78 3.33
C ARG A 431 44.20 -22.17 1.87
N VAL A 432 42.96 -22.37 1.40
CA VAL A 432 42.65 -22.57 -0.02
C VAL A 432 43.18 -21.40 -0.85
N HIS A 433 42.94 -20.17 -0.40
CA HIS A 433 43.44 -18.98 -1.08
C HIS A 433 44.98 -18.91 -1.11
N ASP A 434 45.65 -19.19 0.00
CA ASP A 434 47.12 -19.25 0.06
C ASP A 434 47.70 -20.25 -0.96
N ILE A 435 47.08 -21.43 -1.06
CA ILE A 435 47.50 -22.48 -2.00
C ILE A 435 47.26 -22.04 -3.44
N CYS A 436 46.08 -21.51 -3.77
CA CYS A 436 45.79 -21.00 -5.11
C CYS A 436 46.78 -19.91 -5.54
N THR A 437 47.09 -18.96 -4.65
CA THR A 437 48.06 -17.90 -4.91
C THR A 437 49.47 -18.45 -5.13
N ALA A 438 49.92 -19.39 -4.28
CA ALA A 438 51.22 -20.03 -4.44
C ALA A 438 51.29 -20.86 -5.74
N LEU A 439 50.22 -21.57 -6.09
CA LEU A 439 50.11 -22.36 -7.32
C LEU A 439 50.16 -21.46 -8.56
N GLU A 440 49.42 -20.34 -8.57
CA GLU A 440 49.48 -19.35 -9.64
C GLU A 440 50.91 -18.82 -9.85
N ILE A 441 51.61 -18.47 -8.77
CA ILE A 441 53.01 -18.01 -8.83
C ILE A 441 53.90 -19.09 -9.43
N ARG A 442 53.75 -20.36 -9.01
CA ARG A 442 54.55 -21.47 -9.53
C ARG A 442 54.27 -21.77 -10.99
N PHE A 443 53.01 -21.70 -11.43
CA PHE A 443 52.67 -21.84 -12.84
C PHE A 443 53.32 -20.75 -13.69
N LYS A 444 53.27 -19.48 -13.24
CA LYS A 444 53.95 -18.36 -13.93
C LYS A 444 55.47 -18.52 -13.95
N GLN A 445 56.08 -19.06 -12.89
CA GLN A 445 57.52 -19.34 -12.88
C GLN A 445 57.92 -20.44 -13.88
N ASN A 446 57.11 -21.48 -14.02
CA ASN A 446 57.38 -22.60 -14.92
C ASN A 446 56.97 -22.32 -16.37
N ALA A 447 56.00 -21.43 -16.60
CA ALA A 447 55.54 -20.97 -17.90
C ALA A 447 55.42 -19.43 -17.92
N PRO A 448 56.54 -18.71 -18.09
CA PRO A 448 56.56 -17.23 -18.11
C PRO A 448 55.71 -16.60 -19.21
N GLU A 449 55.34 -17.36 -20.24
CA GLU A 449 54.40 -16.97 -21.29
C GLU A 449 52.96 -16.75 -20.77
N LEU A 450 52.61 -17.29 -19.59
CA LEU A 450 51.31 -17.11 -18.95
C LEU A 450 51.15 -15.68 -18.41
N PHE A 451 50.28 -14.90 -19.03
CA PHE A 451 49.91 -13.57 -18.59
C PHE A 451 49.01 -13.59 -17.34
N ARG A 452 47.99 -14.44 -17.33
CA ARG A 452 47.05 -14.59 -16.20
C ARG A 452 46.69 -16.06 -16.01
N VAL A 453 46.62 -16.48 -14.76
CA VAL A 453 46.17 -17.81 -14.34
C VAL A 453 44.93 -17.62 -13.47
N LEU A 454 43.87 -18.38 -13.73
CA LEU A 454 42.66 -18.39 -12.92
C LEU A 454 42.43 -19.81 -12.39
N ILE A 455 42.47 -19.98 -11.07
CA ILE A 455 42.26 -21.27 -10.42
C ILE A 455 40.89 -21.23 -9.75
N HIS A 456 40.02 -22.17 -10.11
CA HIS A 456 38.76 -22.40 -9.43
C HIS A 456 38.94 -23.54 -8.41
N PRO A 457 38.98 -23.26 -7.10
CA PRO A 457 39.08 -24.33 -6.09
C PRO A 457 37.73 -25.03 -5.92
N GLU A 458 37.73 -26.36 -5.99
CA GLU A 458 36.55 -27.19 -5.82
C GLU A 458 36.69 -28.09 -4.58
N PRO A 459 35.62 -28.31 -3.80
CA PRO A 459 35.63 -29.26 -2.71
C PRO A 459 35.67 -30.71 -3.24
N GLN A 460 36.35 -31.60 -2.53
CA GLN A 460 36.46 -33.02 -2.87
C GLN A 460 35.11 -33.70 -3.09
N THR A 461 34.08 -33.28 -2.36
CA THR A 461 32.70 -33.79 -2.50
C THR A 461 32.04 -33.47 -3.83
N ASP A 462 32.47 -32.41 -4.53
CA ASP A 462 31.94 -32.01 -5.84
C ASP A 462 32.71 -32.64 -7.01
N ASN A 463 33.81 -33.36 -6.73
CA ASN A 463 34.66 -34.01 -7.73
C ASN A 463 34.04 -35.30 -8.34
N ARG A 464 32.76 -35.27 -8.70
CA ARG A 464 32.01 -36.37 -9.34
C ARG A 464 31.67 -36.11 -10.81
N ARG A 465 32.36 -35.18 -11.49
CA ARG A 465 32.08 -34.84 -12.89
C ARG A 465 33.03 -35.50 -13.87
#